data_AF-A0A9E5VN66-F1
#
_entry.id   AF-A0A9E5VN66-F1
#
_cell.length_a   1.000
_cell.length_b   1.000
_cell.length_c   1.000
_cell.angle_alpha   90.00
_cell.angle_beta   90.00
_cell.angle_gamma   90.00
#
_symmetry.space_group_name_H-M   'P 1'
#
loop_
_entity.id
_entity.type
_entity.pdbx_description
1 polymer ?
#
loop_
_entity_poly.entity_id
_entity_poly.type
_entity_poly.pdbx_seq_one_letter_code
_entity_poly.pdbx_strand_id
1 'polypeptide(L)'
;LLGYDPRDIWEQTSIYIIPLVNPDGVDLVLHGLTRTNPNYDALIRWNNGSTDFSKVLQANNNGVALNHNYNAAWEESKQAEAELGITGPGPTRFSGPYPESEPESRAVADFTRSHDFRLVMAYHSQGEGIFWNFEDLAPPEALTSGQELSRLSGYALATPEGAASYAGYKDWFIQEYRRPGYTIEVGLGTNPLPISQFDRIYADNLPMLLYAATV
;
A
#
# COMPACT_ATOMS: atom_id res chain seq x y z
N LEU A 1 -24.55 9.12 8.36
CA LEU A 1 -23.64 9.66 7.32
C LEU A 1 -23.86 8.88 6.03
N LEU A 2 -24.29 9.52 4.93
CA LEU A 2 -24.58 8.84 3.64
C LEU A 2 -25.50 7.61 3.75
N GLY A 3 -26.51 7.64 4.62
CA GLY A 3 -27.44 6.52 4.85
C GLY A 3 -27.01 5.51 5.93
N TYR A 4 -25.77 5.56 6.42
CA TYR A 4 -25.28 4.74 7.52
C TYR A 4 -25.51 5.43 8.88
N ASP A 5 -25.92 4.70 9.93
CA ASP A 5 -25.89 5.22 11.31
C ASP A 5 -24.48 4.96 11.90
N PRO A 6 -23.71 6.00 12.23
CA PRO A 6 -22.38 5.83 12.81
C PRO A 6 -22.39 5.09 14.16
N ARG A 7 -23.50 5.13 14.90
CA ARG A 7 -23.64 4.38 16.17
C ARG A 7 -23.70 2.88 15.92
N ASP A 8 -24.45 2.46 14.91
CA ASP A 8 -24.54 1.04 14.54
C ASP A 8 -23.17 0.50 14.15
N ILE A 9 -22.40 1.26 13.34
CA ILE A 9 -21.03 0.90 12.97
C ILE A 9 -20.14 0.81 14.22
N TRP A 10 -20.21 1.79 15.11
CA TRP A 10 -19.41 1.82 16.35
C TRP A 10 -19.71 0.64 17.28
N GLU A 11 -20.97 0.22 17.37
CA GLU A 11 -21.40 -0.87 18.24
C GLU A 11 -21.09 -2.26 17.66
N GLN A 12 -20.93 -2.39 16.34
CA GLN A 12 -20.79 -3.67 15.65
C GLN A 12 -19.38 -3.93 15.09
N THR A 13 -18.60 -2.88 14.85
CA THR A 13 -17.33 -2.99 14.11
C THR A 13 -16.19 -2.29 14.85
N SER A 14 -15.04 -2.96 14.95
CA SER A 14 -13.78 -2.33 15.37
C SER A 14 -13.00 -1.85 14.14
N ILE A 15 -12.70 -0.55 14.07
CA ILE A 15 -11.96 0.07 12.97
C ILE A 15 -10.57 0.45 13.47
N TYR A 16 -9.55 0.04 12.71
CA TYR A 16 -8.15 0.36 13.00
C TYR A 16 -7.55 1.13 11.82
N ILE A 17 -6.78 2.17 12.13
CA ILE A 17 -6.14 3.04 11.12
C ILE A 17 -4.65 3.14 11.45
N ILE A 18 -3.81 2.72 10.51
CA ILE A 18 -2.37 3.01 10.52
C ILE A 18 -2.16 4.20 9.57
N PRO A 19 -2.02 5.44 10.09
CA PRO A 19 -2.10 6.64 9.26
C PRO A 19 -0.88 6.81 8.35
N LEU A 20 0.26 6.23 8.71
CA LEU A 20 1.50 6.35 7.96
C LEU A 20 2.41 5.14 8.24
N VAL A 21 2.70 4.38 7.18
CA VAL A 21 3.55 3.17 7.27
C VAL A 21 5.03 3.49 7.00
N ASN A 22 5.33 4.50 6.17
CA ASN A 22 6.69 4.88 5.76
C ASN A 22 7.05 6.29 6.28
N PRO A 23 7.20 6.50 7.61
CA PRO A 23 7.42 7.83 8.17
C PRO A 23 8.77 8.44 7.77
N ASP A 24 9.82 7.63 7.67
CA ASP A 24 11.16 8.04 7.30
C ASP A 24 11.30 8.37 5.80
N GLY A 25 10.66 7.58 4.91
CA GLY A 25 10.54 7.93 3.50
C GLY A 25 9.78 9.24 3.28
N VAL A 26 8.71 9.48 4.05
CA VAL A 26 7.98 10.76 4.00
C VAL A 26 8.83 11.93 4.53
N ASP A 27 9.58 11.73 5.62
CA ASP A 27 10.52 12.75 6.14
C ASP A 27 11.56 13.14 5.08
N LEU A 28 12.14 12.15 4.38
CA LEU A 28 13.08 12.39 3.27
C LEU A 28 12.45 13.21 2.13
N VAL A 29 11.19 12.94 1.78
CA VAL A 29 10.48 13.67 0.71
C VAL A 29 10.17 15.10 1.11
N LEU A 30 9.73 15.33 2.35
CA LEU A 30 9.27 16.65 2.81
C LEU A 30 10.41 17.56 3.27
N HIS A 31 11.41 17.00 3.96
CA HIS A 31 12.47 17.75 4.62
C HIS A 31 13.84 17.58 3.97
N GLY A 32 13.96 16.60 3.07
CA GLY A 32 15.22 16.31 2.38
C GLY A 32 16.23 15.58 3.26
N LEU A 33 17.35 15.23 2.65
CA LEU A 33 18.37 14.42 3.30
C LEU A 33 19.31 15.25 4.20
N THR A 34 19.36 14.90 5.49
CA THR A 34 20.24 15.54 6.47
C THR A 34 21.57 14.80 6.62
N ARG A 35 22.66 15.54 6.84
CA ARG A 35 24.03 14.98 7.00
C ARG A 35 24.19 14.00 8.18
N THR A 36 23.27 14.04 9.12
CA THR A 36 23.23 13.15 10.29
C THR A 36 22.51 11.83 10.00
N ASN A 37 21.88 11.67 8.83
CA ASN A 37 21.24 10.42 8.46
C ASN A 37 22.29 9.31 8.32
N PRO A 38 22.12 8.15 8.98
CA PRO A 38 23.09 7.06 8.92
C PRO A 38 23.31 6.51 7.51
N ASN A 39 22.32 6.67 6.62
CA ASN A 39 22.35 6.21 5.24
C ASN A 39 22.68 7.33 4.25
N TYR A 40 23.22 8.49 4.67
CA TYR A 40 23.42 9.69 3.82
C TYR A 40 24.03 9.38 2.45
N ASP A 41 25.23 8.81 2.41
CA ASP A 41 25.92 8.53 1.14
C ASP A 41 25.23 7.40 0.36
N ALA A 42 24.60 6.45 1.06
CA ALA A 42 23.90 5.34 0.43
C ALA A 42 22.63 5.81 -0.29
N LEU A 43 21.82 6.64 0.35
CA LEU A 43 20.60 7.22 -0.21
C LEU A 43 20.88 8.05 -1.45
N ILE A 44 21.96 8.84 -1.46
CA ILE A 44 22.39 9.60 -2.65
C ILE A 44 22.76 8.63 -3.77
N ARG A 45 23.54 7.58 -3.49
CA ARG A 45 23.91 6.57 -4.50
C ARG A 45 22.69 5.84 -5.05
N TRP A 46 21.77 5.41 -4.18
CA TRP A 46 20.54 4.72 -4.55
C TRP A 46 19.62 5.62 -5.36
N ASN A 47 19.61 6.92 -5.09
CA ASN A 47 18.84 7.92 -5.84
C ASN A 47 19.61 8.51 -7.04
N ASN A 48 20.47 7.73 -7.70
CA ASN A 48 21.23 8.12 -8.89
C ASN A 48 22.06 9.42 -8.73
N GLY A 49 22.62 9.64 -7.54
CA GLY A 49 23.39 10.84 -7.20
C GLY A 49 22.55 12.05 -6.83
N SER A 50 21.22 11.96 -6.88
CA SER A 50 20.31 13.05 -6.53
C SER A 50 20.12 13.16 -5.02
N THR A 51 20.14 14.39 -4.52
CA THR A 51 19.70 14.73 -3.15
C THR A 51 18.23 15.13 -3.08
N ASP A 52 17.55 15.20 -4.22
CA ASP A 52 16.10 15.46 -4.30
C ASP A 52 15.36 14.11 -4.32
N PHE A 53 14.71 13.79 -3.21
CA PHE A 53 13.92 12.58 -3.01
C PHE A 53 12.44 12.77 -3.37
N SER A 54 12.00 14.01 -3.62
CA SER A 54 10.58 14.34 -3.85
C SER A 54 9.99 13.84 -5.18
N LYS A 55 10.82 13.24 -6.04
CA LYS A 55 10.45 12.89 -7.42
C LYS A 55 10.09 11.43 -7.63
N VAL A 56 10.84 10.52 -7.01
CA VAL A 56 10.83 9.09 -7.37
C VAL A 56 10.84 8.15 -6.17
N LEU A 57 11.04 8.66 -4.95
CA LEU A 57 11.19 7.80 -3.78
C LEU A 57 9.84 7.15 -3.40
N GLN A 58 9.85 5.83 -3.36
CA GLN A 58 8.78 4.96 -2.85
C GLN A 58 9.29 4.03 -1.74
N ALA A 59 10.61 3.95 -1.57
CA ALA A 59 11.27 3.16 -0.54
C ALA A 59 11.33 3.88 0.83
N ASN A 60 11.64 3.12 1.88
CA ASN A 60 12.03 3.66 3.18
C ASN A 60 13.50 4.13 3.18
N ASN A 61 14.02 4.56 4.35
CA ASN A 61 15.38 5.08 4.49
C ASN A 61 16.48 4.01 4.27
N ASN A 62 16.12 2.73 4.19
CA ASN A 62 17.03 1.64 3.84
C ASN A 62 16.99 1.28 2.34
N GLY A 63 16.23 2.03 1.53
CA GLY A 63 16.10 1.80 0.10
C GLY A 63 15.27 0.55 -0.24
N VAL A 64 14.40 0.10 0.67
CA VAL A 64 13.47 -1.00 0.46
C VAL A 64 12.07 -0.48 0.19
N ALA A 65 11.43 -0.97 -0.86
CA ALA A 65 10.03 -0.68 -1.16
C ALA A 65 9.14 -1.53 -0.25
N LEU A 66 8.50 -0.91 0.74
CA LEU A 66 7.75 -1.61 1.78
C LEU A 66 6.61 -2.48 1.22
N ASN A 67 5.94 -2.03 0.15
CA ASN A 67 4.90 -2.79 -0.53
C ASN A 67 5.44 -3.85 -1.51
N HIS A 68 6.72 -4.19 -1.40
CA HIS A 68 7.33 -5.39 -1.97
C HIS A 68 8.02 -6.22 -0.88
N ASN A 69 7.86 -5.86 0.41
CA ASN A 69 8.58 -6.47 1.52
C ASN A 69 7.71 -7.47 2.31
N TYR A 70 6.55 -7.90 1.81
CA TYR A 70 5.72 -8.90 2.50
C TYR A 70 5.91 -10.31 1.92
N ASN A 71 5.59 -11.34 2.71
CA ASN A 71 5.76 -12.74 2.29
C ASN A 71 4.61 -13.24 1.39
N ALA A 72 4.41 -12.59 0.24
CA ALA A 72 3.40 -12.98 -0.75
C ALA A 72 4.06 -13.19 -2.11
N ALA A 73 4.33 -14.44 -2.47
CA ALA A 73 5.15 -14.76 -3.64
C ALA A 73 6.44 -13.90 -3.69
N TRP A 74 7.13 -13.78 -2.55
CA TRP A 74 8.28 -12.88 -2.40
C TRP A 74 9.47 -13.33 -3.27
N GLU A 75 9.66 -14.63 -3.45
CA GLU A 75 10.70 -15.16 -4.34
C GLU A 75 10.42 -14.79 -5.80
N GLU A 76 9.15 -14.78 -6.22
CA GLU A 76 8.71 -14.31 -7.53
C GLU A 76 8.95 -12.80 -7.67
N SER A 77 8.70 -12.01 -6.62
CA SER A 77 9.08 -10.59 -6.57
C SER A 77 10.60 -10.40 -6.77
N LYS A 78 11.43 -11.23 -6.13
CA LYS A 78 12.90 -11.21 -6.30
C LYS A 78 13.35 -11.59 -7.70
N GLN A 79 12.69 -12.53 -8.35
CA GLN A 79 12.97 -12.89 -9.74
C GLN A 79 12.62 -11.73 -10.67
N ALA A 80 11.45 -11.12 -10.50
CA ALA A 80 11.02 -9.97 -11.28
C ALA A 80 11.94 -8.74 -11.11
N GLU A 81 12.47 -8.51 -9.90
CA GLU A 81 13.50 -7.49 -9.66
C GLU A 81 14.74 -7.70 -10.54
N ALA A 82 15.26 -8.93 -10.56
CA ALA A 82 16.46 -9.27 -11.32
C ALA A 82 16.25 -9.03 -12.83
N GLU A 83 15.08 -9.37 -13.36
CA GLU A 83 14.68 -9.10 -14.75
C GLU A 83 14.61 -7.61 -15.07
N LEU A 84 14.21 -6.79 -14.09
CA LEU A 84 14.17 -5.32 -14.19
C LEU A 84 15.51 -4.65 -13.91
N GLY A 85 16.58 -5.41 -13.65
CA GLY A 85 17.91 -4.89 -13.31
C GLY A 85 18.02 -4.31 -11.90
N ILE A 86 17.06 -4.61 -11.02
CA ILE A 86 17.08 -4.22 -9.61
C ILE A 86 17.90 -5.26 -8.85
N THR A 87 19.06 -4.84 -8.35
CA THR A 87 20.05 -5.74 -7.72
C THR A 87 20.32 -5.42 -6.25
N GLY A 88 19.64 -4.43 -5.69
CA GLY A 88 19.84 -3.97 -4.33
C GLY A 88 18.97 -2.77 -3.99
N PRO A 89 19.22 -2.14 -2.83
CA PRO A 89 18.45 -0.98 -2.39
C PRO A 89 18.43 0.15 -3.42
N GLY A 90 17.28 0.81 -3.49
CA GLY A 90 16.96 1.76 -4.54
C GLY A 90 15.80 2.68 -4.14
N PRO A 91 15.37 3.57 -5.03
CA PRO A 91 14.26 4.46 -4.76
C PRO A 91 12.91 3.73 -4.80
N THR A 92 12.84 2.53 -5.41
CA THR A 92 11.60 1.77 -5.59
C THR A 92 11.89 0.28 -5.85
N ARG A 93 10.86 -0.57 -5.76
CA ARG A 93 10.77 -1.98 -6.19
C ARG A 93 11.76 -2.99 -5.59
N PHE A 94 12.75 -2.58 -4.82
CA PHE A 94 13.60 -3.52 -4.09
C PHE A 94 12.83 -4.11 -2.89
N SER A 95 12.61 -5.42 -2.88
CA SER A 95 11.84 -6.17 -1.89
C SER A 95 12.57 -6.40 -0.57
N GLY A 96 13.81 -5.95 -0.43
CA GLY A 96 14.66 -6.23 0.73
C GLY A 96 15.43 -7.56 0.63
N PRO A 97 16.17 -7.91 1.69
CA PRO A 97 16.96 -9.15 1.76
C PRO A 97 16.15 -10.41 2.10
N TYR A 98 14.98 -10.27 2.75
CA TYR A 98 14.04 -11.35 3.07
C TYR A 98 12.65 -10.73 3.37
N PRO A 99 11.55 -11.51 3.35
CA PRO A 99 10.22 -10.99 3.68
C PRO A 99 10.19 -10.37 5.08
N GLU A 100 9.55 -9.20 5.21
CA GLU A 100 9.38 -8.43 6.44
C GLU A 100 10.71 -8.05 7.11
N SER A 101 11.74 -7.88 6.29
CA SER A 101 13.05 -7.41 6.74
C SER A 101 13.00 -6.02 7.34
N GLU A 102 12.15 -5.14 6.81
CA GLU A 102 12.00 -3.78 7.30
C GLU A 102 11.12 -3.71 8.57
N PRO A 103 11.48 -2.88 9.55
CA PRO A 103 10.71 -2.75 10.79
C PRO A 103 9.28 -2.24 10.51
N GLU A 104 9.07 -1.43 9.48
CA GLU A 104 7.75 -0.92 9.10
C GLU A 104 6.82 -2.04 8.62
N SER A 105 7.25 -2.82 7.62
CA SER A 105 6.45 -3.92 7.08
C SER A 105 6.20 -5.00 8.13
N ARG A 106 7.20 -5.28 8.98
CA ARG A 106 7.06 -6.20 10.11
C ARG A 106 6.05 -5.71 11.15
N ALA A 107 6.08 -4.42 11.49
CA ALA A 107 5.13 -3.84 12.44
C ALA A 107 3.69 -3.95 11.92
N VAL A 108 3.45 -3.69 10.63
CA VAL A 108 2.13 -3.88 10.01
C VAL A 108 1.74 -5.36 10.01
N ALA A 109 2.63 -6.27 9.62
CA ALA A 109 2.34 -7.70 9.58
C ALA A 109 2.06 -8.28 10.98
N ASP A 110 2.83 -7.91 12.00
CA ASP A 110 2.61 -8.33 13.40
C ASP A 110 1.32 -7.75 13.98
N PHE A 111 0.99 -6.50 13.64
CA PHE A 111 -0.29 -5.92 13.98
C PHE A 111 -1.45 -6.70 13.34
N THR A 112 -1.33 -7.05 12.07
CA THR A 112 -2.33 -7.88 11.38
C THR A 112 -2.45 -9.28 11.98
N ARG A 113 -1.33 -9.93 12.34
CA ARG A 113 -1.34 -11.25 13.00
C ARG A 113 -1.98 -11.23 14.38
N SER A 114 -1.94 -10.10 15.09
CA SER A 114 -2.49 -9.96 16.44
C SER A 114 -3.98 -9.61 16.47
N HIS A 115 -4.62 -9.48 15.31
CA HIS A 115 -6.03 -9.13 15.18
C HIS A 115 -6.76 -10.05 14.18
N ASP A 116 -8.07 -10.22 14.35
CA ASP A 116 -8.90 -11.03 13.47
C ASP A 116 -9.59 -10.16 12.41
N PHE A 117 -8.80 -9.53 11.53
CA PHE A 117 -9.35 -8.62 10.52
C PHE A 117 -10.22 -9.34 9.50
N ARG A 118 -11.47 -8.91 9.35
CA ARG A 118 -12.38 -9.43 8.32
C ARG A 118 -12.06 -8.88 6.93
N LEU A 119 -11.56 -7.65 6.85
CA LEU A 119 -11.24 -6.95 5.61
C LEU A 119 -10.08 -5.96 5.85
N VAL A 120 -9.22 -5.75 4.84
CA VAL A 120 -8.19 -4.70 4.86
C VAL A 120 -8.25 -3.79 3.63
N MET A 121 -7.91 -2.51 3.80
CA MET A 121 -7.77 -1.53 2.72
C MET A 121 -6.40 -0.84 2.82
N ALA A 122 -5.53 -1.09 1.85
CA ALA A 122 -4.21 -0.51 1.70
C ALA A 122 -4.28 0.69 0.74
N TYR A 123 -4.05 1.90 1.26
CA TYR A 123 -4.16 3.13 0.48
C TYR A 123 -2.84 3.50 -0.20
N HIS A 124 -2.92 3.75 -1.50
CA HIS A 124 -1.82 4.17 -2.36
C HIS A 124 -2.28 5.32 -3.27
N SER A 125 -1.34 5.94 -3.97
CA SER A 125 -1.65 6.80 -5.12
C SER A 125 -0.70 6.42 -6.26
N GLN A 126 -1.13 6.40 -7.51
CA GLN A 126 -2.35 6.99 -8.07
C GLN A 126 -2.96 6.14 -9.19
N GLY A 127 -4.23 6.38 -9.53
CA GLY A 127 -4.87 5.72 -10.67
C GLY A 127 -6.38 5.59 -10.62
N GLU A 128 -7.04 5.98 -9.52
CA GLU A 128 -8.48 5.73 -9.30
C GLU A 128 -8.84 4.25 -9.52
N GLY A 129 -8.05 3.35 -8.92
CA GLY A 129 -8.13 1.91 -9.10
C GLY A 129 -8.30 1.13 -7.80
N ILE A 130 -8.96 -0.02 -7.87
CA ILE A 130 -9.18 -0.95 -6.76
C ILE A 130 -8.67 -2.32 -7.16
N PHE A 131 -7.59 -2.80 -6.53
CA PHE A 131 -7.07 -4.16 -6.74
C PHE A 131 -7.52 -5.07 -5.60
N TRP A 132 -8.13 -6.20 -5.93
CA TRP A 132 -8.87 -7.02 -4.94
C TRP A 132 -8.47 -8.50 -4.89
N ASN A 133 -7.74 -9.00 -5.89
CA ASN A 133 -7.34 -10.41 -6.01
C ASN A 133 -5.83 -10.57 -5.92
N PHE A 134 -5.38 -11.78 -5.61
CA PHE A 134 -3.98 -12.20 -5.65
C PHE A 134 -3.97 -13.69 -6.02
N GLU A 135 -3.40 -14.08 -7.17
CA GLU A 135 -3.30 -15.47 -7.65
C GLU A 135 -4.58 -16.33 -7.53
N ASP A 136 -5.76 -15.73 -7.74
CA ASP A 136 -7.07 -16.39 -7.58
C ASP A 136 -7.34 -16.93 -6.17
N LEU A 137 -6.69 -16.32 -5.18
CA LEU A 137 -6.79 -16.68 -3.78
C LEU A 137 -7.82 -15.86 -3.00
N ALA A 138 -8.32 -14.77 -3.58
CA ALA A 138 -9.35 -13.97 -2.96
C ALA A 138 -10.68 -14.74 -2.90
N PRO A 139 -11.38 -14.71 -1.75
CA PRO A 139 -12.64 -15.41 -1.63
C PRO A 139 -13.73 -14.73 -2.48
N PRO A 140 -14.81 -15.44 -2.87
CA PRO A 140 -15.85 -14.89 -3.74
C PRO A 140 -16.47 -13.57 -3.26
N GLU A 141 -16.65 -13.40 -1.94
CA GLU A 141 -17.15 -12.16 -1.34
C GLU A 141 -16.24 -10.95 -1.55
N ALA A 142 -14.94 -11.16 -1.83
CA ALA A 142 -14.01 -10.07 -2.13
C ALA A 142 -14.35 -9.41 -3.48
N LEU A 143 -14.81 -10.19 -4.47
CA LEU A 143 -15.27 -9.65 -5.74
C LEU A 143 -16.55 -8.85 -5.56
N THR A 144 -17.53 -9.41 -4.85
CA THR A 144 -18.80 -8.73 -4.57
C THR A 144 -18.58 -7.40 -3.86
N SER A 145 -17.76 -7.39 -2.80
CA SER A 145 -17.46 -6.18 -2.06
C SER A 145 -16.61 -5.21 -2.89
N GLY A 146 -15.67 -5.70 -3.71
CA GLY A 146 -14.88 -4.88 -4.63
C GLY A 146 -15.72 -4.17 -5.70
N GLN A 147 -16.72 -4.86 -6.26
CA GLN A 147 -17.67 -4.27 -7.21
C GLN A 147 -18.48 -3.15 -6.56
N GLU A 148 -18.88 -3.32 -5.31
CA GLU A 148 -19.61 -2.29 -4.58
C GLU A 148 -18.72 -1.10 -4.22
N LEU A 149 -17.48 -1.33 -3.78
CA LEU A 149 -16.48 -0.28 -3.58
C LEU A 149 -16.24 0.54 -4.85
N SER A 150 -16.11 -0.15 -6.00
CA SER A 150 -15.99 0.48 -7.32
C SER A 150 -17.23 1.30 -7.69
N ARG A 151 -18.43 0.76 -7.46
CA ARG A 151 -19.69 1.46 -7.71
C ARG A 151 -19.84 2.73 -6.86
N LEU A 152 -19.40 2.68 -5.60
CA LEU A 152 -19.53 3.77 -4.63
C LEU A 152 -18.55 4.93 -4.88
N SER A 153 -17.31 4.60 -5.28
CA SER A 153 -16.25 5.60 -5.54
C SER A 153 -16.16 6.06 -6.98
N GLY A 154 -16.64 5.24 -7.92
CA GLY A 154 -16.37 5.41 -9.35
C GLY A 154 -14.99 4.89 -9.79
N TYR A 155 -14.19 4.31 -8.89
CA TYR A 155 -12.86 3.79 -9.22
C TYR A 155 -12.97 2.47 -9.99
N ALA A 156 -12.00 2.19 -10.85
CA ALA A 156 -11.99 0.97 -11.64
C ALA A 156 -11.59 -0.24 -10.79
N LEU A 157 -12.42 -1.28 -10.76
CA LEU A 157 -12.03 -2.57 -10.18
C LEU A 157 -11.09 -3.29 -11.15
N ALA A 158 -9.87 -3.58 -10.71
CA ALA A 158 -8.80 -4.13 -11.53
C ALA A 158 -8.15 -5.36 -10.89
N THR A 159 -7.48 -6.14 -11.71
CA THR A 159 -6.56 -7.21 -11.31
C THR A 159 -5.13 -6.78 -11.65
N PRO A 160 -4.16 -6.89 -10.72
CA PRO A 160 -2.80 -6.45 -10.97
C PRO A 160 -2.10 -7.39 -11.97
N GLU A 161 -1.22 -6.82 -12.81
CA GLU A 161 -0.41 -7.56 -13.79
C GLU A 161 1.09 -7.34 -13.54
N GLY A 162 1.91 -8.37 -13.80
CA GLY A 162 3.39 -8.29 -13.80
C GLY A 162 4.04 -8.12 -12.42
N ALA A 163 5.18 -7.44 -12.36
CA ALA A 163 5.97 -7.27 -11.12
C ALA A 163 5.27 -6.45 -10.02
N ALA A 164 4.16 -5.78 -10.34
CA ALA A 164 3.31 -5.11 -9.36
C ALA A 164 2.38 -6.09 -8.60
N SER A 165 2.41 -7.38 -8.95
CA SER A 165 1.50 -8.39 -8.43
C SER A 165 2.03 -9.17 -7.24
N TYR A 166 3.22 -8.85 -6.71
CA TYR A 166 3.87 -9.66 -5.67
C TYR A 166 4.33 -8.83 -4.47
N ALA A 167 4.39 -9.50 -3.33
CA ALA A 167 4.95 -9.04 -2.07
C ALA A 167 4.31 -7.76 -1.48
N GLY A 168 3.12 -7.38 -1.95
CA GLY A 168 2.31 -6.32 -1.37
C GLY A 168 1.60 -6.75 -0.09
N TYR A 169 1.24 -5.77 0.74
CA TYR A 169 0.51 -6.03 1.99
C TYR A 169 -0.84 -6.72 1.74
N LYS A 170 -1.59 -6.23 0.74
CA LYS A 170 -2.85 -6.84 0.29
C LYS A 170 -2.64 -8.29 -0.14
N ASP A 171 -1.60 -8.56 -0.93
CA ASP A 171 -1.30 -9.89 -1.45
C ASP A 171 -1.06 -10.86 -0.30
N TRP A 172 -0.23 -10.46 0.66
CA TRP A 172 0.07 -11.24 1.86
C TRP A 172 -1.18 -11.52 2.69
N PHE A 173 -2.03 -10.51 2.89
CA PHE A 173 -3.27 -10.69 3.63
C PHE A 173 -4.21 -11.71 2.95
N ILE A 174 -4.39 -11.60 1.63
CA ILE A 174 -5.22 -12.55 0.86
C ILE A 174 -4.60 -13.95 0.88
N GLN A 175 -3.28 -14.05 0.74
CA GLN A 175 -2.54 -15.31 0.75
C GLN A 175 -2.71 -16.06 2.07
N GLU A 176 -2.50 -15.37 3.19
CA GLU A 176 -2.48 -15.98 4.52
C GLU A 176 -3.89 -16.23 5.07
N TYR A 177 -4.79 -15.24 4.94
CA TYR A 177 -6.07 -15.26 5.64
C TYR A 177 -7.25 -15.65 4.77
N ARG A 178 -7.09 -15.66 3.43
CA ARG A 178 -8.18 -15.92 2.46
C ARG A 178 -9.40 -15.02 2.71
N ARG A 179 -9.15 -13.74 2.97
CA ARG A 179 -10.16 -12.71 3.29
C ARG A 179 -10.08 -11.52 2.35
N PRO A 180 -11.16 -10.72 2.23
CA PRO A 180 -11.16 -9.51 1.40
C PRO A 180 -10.02 -8.54 1.73
N GLY A 181 -9.18 -8.25 0.75
CA GLY A 181 -8.12 -7.24 0.86
C GLY A 181 -8.11 -6.37 -0.38
N TYR A 182 -7.94 -5.07 -0.21
CA TYR A 182 -7.97 -4.11 -1.31
C TYR A 182 -6.76 -3.19 -1.29
N THR A 183 -6.16 -2.97 -2.46
CA THR A 183 -5.29 -1.82 -2.70
C THR A 183 -6.14 -0.74 -3.37
N ILE A 184 -6.20 0.43 -2.76
CA ILE A 184 -6.97 1.59 -3.25
C ILE A 184 -5.98 2.64 -3.76
N GLU A 185 -5.90 2.80 -5.08
CA GLU A 185 -5.10 3.83 -5.73
C GLU A 185 -5.93 5.11 -5.89
N VAL A 186 -5.68 6.14 -5.08
CA VAL A 186 -6.46 7.38 -5.09
C VAL A 186 -5.89 8.41 -6.06
N GLY A 187 -6.79 9.26 -6.59
CA GLY A 187 -6.43 10.41 -7.41
C GLY A 187 -5.79 10.06 -8.76
N LEU A 188 -5.52 11.09 -9.56
CA LEU A 188 -5.05 10.96 -10.95
C LEU A 188 -3.82 11.81 -11.23
N GLY A 189 -2.98 11.32 -12.15
CA GLY A 189 -1.82 12.04 -12.66
C GLY A 189 -0.50 11.37 -12.28
N THR A 190 0.45 12.18 -11.81
CA THR A 190 1.79 11.73 -11.42
C THR A 190 2.06 12.19 -10.00
N ASN A 191 2.49 11.27 -9.12
CA ASN A 191 2.92 11.62 -7.78
C ASN A 191 4.10 12.63 -7.80
N PRO A 192 4.16 13.55 -6.82
CA PRO A 192 3.17 13.80 -5.78
C PRO A 192 1.90 14.46 -6.33
N LEU A 193 0.73 13.96 -5.92
CA LEU A 193 -0.56 14.53 -6.36
C LEU A 193 -0.76 15.94 -5.79
N PRO A 194 -1.39 16.87 -6.54
CA PRO A 194 -1.68 18.20 -6.04
C PRO A 194 -2.76 18.17 -4.96
N ILE A 195 -2.57 18.96 -3.90
CA ILE A 195 -3.50 19.04 -2.76
C ILE A 195 -4.93 19.43 -3.17
N SER A 196 -5.10 20.08 -4.32
CA SER A 196 -6.41 20.40 -4.90
C SER A 196 -7.28 19.16 -5.20
N GLN A 197 -6.70 17.96 -5.28
CA GLN A 197 -7.47 16.72 -5.43
C GLN A 197 -8.04 16.20 -4.10
N PHE A 198 -7.61 16.72 -2.94
CA PHE A 198 -7.96 16.18 -1.63
C PHE A 198 -9.47 16.08 -1.40
N ASP A 199 -10.23 17.14 -1.68
CA ASP A 199 -11.68 17.15 -1.44
C ASP A 199 -12.39 16.09 -2.27
N ARG A 200 -11.96 15.88 -3.52
CA ARG A 200 -12.49 14.84 -4.39
C ARG A 200 -12.10 13.45 -3.90
N ILE A 201 -10.82 13.23 -3.59
CA ILE A 201 -10.34 11.96 -3.02
C ILE A 201 -11.14 11.61 -1.77
N TYR A 202 -11.34 12.56 -0.86
CA TYR A 202 -12.12 12.35 0.34
C TYR A 202 -13.58 11.99 0.03
N ALA A 203 -14.23 12.72 -0.89
CA ALA A 203 -15.61 12.47 -1.28
C ALA A 203 -15.80 11.09 -1.93
N ASP A 204 -14.86 10.66 -2.77
CA ASP A 204 -14.89 9.36 -3.45
C ASP A 204 -14.65 8.19 -2.47
N ASN A 205 -13.85 8.41 -1.41
CA ASN A 205 -13.44 7.36 -0.46
C ASN A 205 -14.34 7.23 0.77
N LEU A 206 -15.00 8.30 1.21
CA LEU A 206 -15.91 8.25 2.35
C LEU A 206 -17.00 7.17 2.23
N PRO A 207 -17.73 7.00 1.10
CA PRO A 207 -18.73 5.95 0.99
C PRO A 207 -18.11 4.55 1.00
N MET A 208 -16.90 4.37 0.45
CA MET A 208 -16.19 3.10 0.51
C MET A 208 -15.84 2.69 1.95
N LEU A 209 -15.30 3.63 2.74
CA LEU A 209 -14.95 3.38 4.14
C LEU A 209 -16.17 3.03 4.99
N LEU A 210 -17.30 3.71 4.76
CA LEU A 210 -18.56 3.40 5.44
C LEU A 210 -19.09 2.01 5.07
N TYR A 211 -19.06 1.65 3.78
CA TYR A 211 -19.46 0.33 3.33
C TYR A 211 -18.56 -0.77 3.91
N ALA A 212 -17.24 -0.61 3.81
CA ALA A 212 -16.26 -1.56 4.31
C ALA A 212 -16.41 -1.83 5.83
N ALA A 213 -16.86 -0.84 6.59
CA ALA A 213 -17.13 -0.99 8.02
C ALA A 213 -18.39 -1.81 8.35
N THR A 214 -19.17 -2.22 7.33
CA THR A 214 -20.44 -2.94 7.50
C THR A 214 -20.45 -4.35 6.92
N VAL A 215 -19.37 -4.81 6.27
CA VAL A 215 -19.32 -6.08 5.54
C VAL A 215 -18.32 -7.10 6.03
#